data_AF-A0A2W4M4Z6-F1
#
_entry.id   AF-A0A2W4M4Z6-F1
#
_cell.length_a   1.000
_cell.length_b   1.000
_cell.length_c   1.000
_cell.angle_alpha   90.00
_cell.angle_beta   90.00
_cell.angle_gamma   90.00
#
_symmetry.space_group_name_H-M   'P 1'
#
loop_
_entity.id
_entity.type
_entity.pdbx_description
1 polymer ?
#
loop_
_entity_poly.entity_id
_entity_poly.type
_entity_poly.pdbx_seq_one_letter_code
_entity_poly.pdbx_strand_id
1 'polypeptide(L)'
;DLGPLEWSGARGRVLRGMTVLTSPGSLRFPAGLMGGGVVEDAEPAVDVLTAQVRPFSNPATLRVVVVLAWPPDPVTATAPPSTTTTTIPDESSTTTIDGTSTTTEGG
;
A
#
# COMPACT_ATOMS: atom_id res chain seq x y z
N ASP A 1 -26.12 -14.67 11.49
CA ASP A 1 -25.27 -15.69 10.87
C ASP A 1 -23.91 -15.82 11.53
N LEU A 2 -23.28 -16.96 11.26
CA LEU A 2 -21.85 -17.19 11.34
C LEU A 2 -21.37 -17.46 9.91
N GLY A 3 -20.15 -17.04 9.58
CA GLY A 3 -19.51 -17.35 8.31
C GLY A 3 -18.28 -18.24 8.51
N PRO A 4 -18.05 -19.25 7.65
CA PRO A 4 -16.78 -19.96 7.64
C PRO A 4 -15.66 -19.04 7.13
N LEU A 5 -14.52 -19.08 7.81
CA LEU A 5 -13.25 -18.53 7.37
C LEU A 5 -12.31 -19.71 7.07
N GLU A 6 -11.79 -19.79 5.87
CA GLU A 6 -10.82 -20.81 5.45
C GLU A 6 -9.44 -20.17 5.25
N TRP A 7 -8.40 -20.84 5.75
CA TRP A 7 -7.00 -20.39 5.64
C TRP A 7 -6.08 -21.55 5.28
N SER A 8 -5.62 -21.57 4.03
CA SER A 8 -4.59 -22.48 3.52
C SER A 8 -3.18 -22.08 3.97
N GLY A 9 -2.36 -23.05 4.34
CA GLY A 9 -1.01 -22.88 4.88
C GLY A 9 -0.96 -22.50 6.36
N ALA A 10 -2.07 -22.62 7.10
CA ALA A 10 -2.12 -22.32 8.53
C ALA A 10 -1.20 -23.26 9.34
N ARG A 11 -0.27 -22.68 10.13
CA ARG A 11 0.73 -23.43 10.92
C ARG A 11 0.46 -23.44 12.43
N GLY A 12 -0.69 -22.94 12.85
CA GLY A 12 -1.12 -22.93 14.26
C GLY A 12 -2.62 -22.76 14.36
N ARG A 13 -3.16 -23.07 15.54
CA ARG A 13 -4.59 -22.93 15.85
C ARG A 13 -5.01 -21.47 16.00
N VAL A 14 -6.29 -21.22 15.79
CA VAL A 14 -6.98 -20.00 16.24
C VAL A 14 -7.86 -20.32 17.44
N LEU A 15 -8.09 -19.32 18.29
CA LEU A 15 -8.84 -19.44 19.53
C LEU A 15 -10.10 -18.56 19.49
N ARG A 16 -11.14 -18.98 20.22
CA ARG A 16 -12.34 -18.20 20.53
C ARG A 16 -11.95 -16.80 21.00
N GLY A 17 -12.60 -15.78 20.42
CA GLY A 17 -12.36 -14.38 20.73
C GLY A 17 -11.20 -13.74 19.96
N MET A 18 -10.44 -14.48 19.15
CA MET A 18 -9.47 -13.87 18.23
C MET A 18 -10.16 -13.00 17.19
N THR A 19 -9.64 -11.79 17.00
CA THR A 19 -10.10 -10.83 16.00
C THR A 19 -9.69 -11.26 14.59
N VAL A 20 -10.62 -11.15 13.64
CA VAL A 20 -10.39 -11.38 12.20
C VAL A 20 -10.33 -10.04 11.49
N LEU A 21 -9.20 -9.74 10.84
CA LEU A 21 -8.97 -8.52 10.06
C LEU A 21 -8.73 -8.85 8.58
N THR A 22 -8.97 -7.89 7.68
CA THR A 22 -8.52 -8.00 6.28
C THR A 22 -7.00 -8.06 6.19
N SER A 23 -6.48 -8.98 5.36
CA SER A 23 -5.04 -9.22 5.24
C SER A 23 -4.35 -8.22 4.29
N PRO A 24 -3.04 -7.96 4.46
CA PRO A 24 -2.28 -7.12 3.54
C PRO A 24 -2.07 -7.74 2.14
N GLY A 25 -2.37 -9.03 1.96
CA GLY A 25 -2.44 -9.66 0.63
C GLY A 25 -3.75 -9.41 -0.13
N SER A 26 -4.68 -8.64 0.44
CA SER A 26 -5.99 -8.37 -0.16
C SER A 26 -5.91 -7.34 -1.30
N LEU A 27 -6.21 -7.79 -2.52
CA LEU A 27 -6.36 -6.90 -3.69
C LEU A 27 -7.69 -6.11 -3.69
N ARG A 28 -8.66 -6.46 -2.83
CA ARG A 28 -10.04 -5.91 -2.84
C ARG A 28 -10.37 -4.98 -1.67
N PHE A 29 -9.57 -5.01 -0.61
CA PHE A 29 -9.80 -4.26 0.62
C PHE A 29 -8.46 -3.86 1.23
N PRO A 30 -8.31 -2.66 1.83
CA PRO A 30 -7.14 -2.32 2.61
C PRO A 30 -6.97 -3.28 3.80
N ALA A 31 -5.73 -3.41 4.29
CA ALA A 31 -5.42 -4.24 5.46
C ALA A 31 -6.03 -3.67 6.75
N GLY A 32 -6.27 -4.54 7.73
CA GLY A 32 -6.63 -4.12 9.10
C GLY A 32 -8.10 -3.74 9.32
N LEU A 33 -8.98 -3.86 8.31
CA LEU A 33 -10.42 -3.65 8.51
C LEU A 33 -11.03 -4.80 9.33
N MET A 34 -11.91 -4.46 10.25
CA MET A 34 -12.56 -5.39 11.17
C MET A 34 -13.59 -6.28 10.45
N GLY A 35 -13.26 -7.56 10.25
CA GLY A 35 -14.17 -8.55 9.67
C GLY A 35 -15.10 -9.20 10.69
N GLY A 36 -14.57 -9.57 11.85
CA GLY A 36 -15.34 -10.29 12.87
C GLY A 36 -14.49 -10.85 14.00
N GLY A 37 -15.07 -11.80 14.75
CA GLY A 37 -14.38 -12.55 15.81
C GLY A 37 -14.63 -14.06 15.68
N VAL A 38 -13.59 -14.85 15.92
CA VAL A 38 -13.64 -16.32 15.96
C VAL A 38 -14.54 -16.76 17.11
N VAL A 39 -15.54 -17.62 16.86
CA VAL A 39 -16.50 -18.05 17.89
C VAL A 39 -16.13 -19.35 18.61
N GLU A 40 -15.25 -20.16 18.03
CA GLU A 40 -14.86 -21.49 18.54
C GLU A 40 -13.39 -21.75 18.19
N ASP A 41 -12.69 -22.51 19.05
CA ASP A 41 -11.28 -22.88 18.79
C ASP A 41 -11.20 -23.79 17.55
N ALA A 42 -10.21 -23.57 16.69
CA ALA A 42 -10.01 -24.36 15.48
C ALA A 42 -8.52 -24.60 15.21
N GLU A 43 -8.16 -25.84 14.89
CA GLU A 43 -6.79 -26.25 14.56
C GLU A 43 -6.67 -26.64 13.06
N PRO A 44 -5.50 -26.52 12.42
CA PRO A 44 -5.36 -26.83 10.99
C PRO A 44 -5.55 -28.33 10.68
N ALA A 45 -6.41 -28.63 9.72
CA ALA A 45 -6.55 -29.95 9.13
C ALA A 45 -5.60 -30.09 7.92
N VAL A 46 -4.48 -30.78 8.13
CA VAL A 46 -3.36 -30.93 7.16
C VAL A 46 -2.71 -29.59 6.82
N ASP A 47 -3.28 -28.85 5.87
CA ASP A 47 -2.83 -27.54 5.41
C ASP A 47 -3.94 -26.48 5.43
N VAL A 48 -5.19 -26.82 5.78
CA VAL A 48 -6.32 -25.87 5.80
C VAL A 48 -6.89 -25.77 7.21
N LEU A 49 -6.98 -24.55 7.73
CA LEU A 49 -7.75 -24.24 8.94
C LEU A 49 -9.10 -23.65 8.53
N THR A 50 -10.19 -24.21 9.06
CA THR A 50 -11.54 -23.67 8.90
C THR A 50 -12.06 -23.24 10.27
N ALA A 51 -12.38 -21.96 10.43
CA ALA A 51 -12.90 -21.38 11.67
C ALA A 51 -14.29 -20.77 11.46
N GLN A 52 -15.16 -20.88 12.47
CA GLN A 52 -16.43 -20.16 12.48
C GLN A 52 -16.20 -18.72 12.98
N VAL A 53 -16.70 -17.74 12.22
CA VAL A 53 -16.53 -16.31 12.51
C VAL A 53 -17.89 -15.65 12.64
N ARG A 54 -18.07 -14.85 13.70
CA ARG A 54 -19.19 -13.93 13.85
C ARG A 54 -18.83 -12.61 13.16
N PRO A 55 -19.58 -12.15 12.13
CA PRO A 55 -19.34 -10.87 11.49
C PRO A 55 -19.39 -9.71 12.50
N PHE A 56 -18.54 -8.71 12.31
CA PHE A 56 -18.47 -7.54 13.19
C PHE A 56 -19.74 -6.67 13.12
N SER A 57 -20.33 -6.54 11.93
CA SER A 57 -21.50 -5.69 11.67
C SER A 57 -22.72 -6.52 11.30
N ASN A 58 -23.89 -6.16 11.83
CA ASN A 58 -25.18 -6.67 11.36
C ASN A 58 -25.76 -5.70 10.30
N PRO A 59 -25.95 -6.11 9.04
CA PRO A 59 -26.45 -5.23 7.97
C PRO A 59 -27.86 -4.69 8.26
N ALA A 60 -28.72 -5.45 8.95
CA ALA A 60 -30.09 -5.06 9.27
C ALA A 60 -30.19 -3.89 10.29
N THR A 61 -29.07 -3.49 10.91
CA THR A 61 -29.01 -2.41 11.91
C THR A 61 -28.13 -1.23 11.49
N LEU A 62 -27.61 -1.22 10.25
CA LEU A 62 -26.76 -0.14 9.75
C LEU A 62 -27.57 1.14 9.48
N ARG A 63 -27.07 2.27 9.98
CA ARG A 63 -27.59 3.62 9.68
C ARG A 63 -26.69 4.43 8.74
N VAL A 64 -25.42 4.05 8.63
CA VAL A 64 -24.39 4.68 7.82
C VAL A 64 -23.54 3.56 7.22
N VAL A 65 -23.15 3.72 5.95
CA VAL A 65 -22.22 2.85 5.25
C VAL A 65 -21.12 3.72 4.67
N VAL A 66 -19.86 3.36 4.92
CA VAL A 66 -18.69 4.01 4.31
C VAL A 66 -18.19 3.13 3.18
N VAL A 67 -18.15 3.67 1.97
CA VAL A 67 -17.56 3.00 0.80
C VAL A 67 -16.11 3.47 0.67
N LEU A 68 -15.17 2.52 0.67
CA LEU A 68 -13.75 2.78 0.47
C LEU A 68 -13.37 2.36 -0.96
N ALA A 69 -12.79 3.27 -1.73
CA ALA A 69 -12.16 2.93 -3.00
C ALA A 69 -10.84 2.19 -2.73
N TRP A 70 -10.64 1.04 -3.37
CA TRP A 70 -9.43 0.24 -3.23
C TRP A 70 -9.17 -0.59 -4.52
N PRO A 71 -7.92 -0.72 -5.00
CA PRO A 71 -6.71 -0.03 -4.54
C PRO A 71 -6.83 1.51 -4.70
N PRO A 72 -6.00 2.30 -4.00
CA PRO A 72 -5.93 3.74 -4.25
C PRO A 72 -5.41 3.98 -5.68
N ASP A 73 -5.91 5.03 -6.33
CA ASP A 73 -5.36 5.46 -7.62
C ASP A 73 -3.85 5.75 -7.49
N PRO A 74 -3.03 5.36 -8.48
CA PRO A 74 -1.59 5.57 -8.42
C PRO A 74 -1.31 7.08 -8.40
N VAL A 75 -0.79 7.57 -7.28
CA VAL A 75 -0.44 8.99 -7.11
C VAL A 75 0.79 9.28 -7.97
N THR A 76 0.54 9.70 -9.22
CA THR A 76 1.60 10.16 -10.11
C THR A 76 2.30 11.34 -9.47
N ALA A 77 3.53 11.14 -9.01
CA ALA A 77 4.34 12.22 -8.47
C ALA A 77 4.65 13.22 -9.59
N THR A 78 3.89 14.32 -9.64
CA THR A 78 4.19 15.45 -10.51
C THR A 78 5.63 15.88 -10.23
N ALA A 79 6.48 15.86 -11.25
CA ALA A 79 7.87 16.26 -11.10
C ALA A 79 7.95 17.66 -10.46
N PRO A 80 8.91 17.91 -9.55
CA PRO A 80 9.08 19.24 -8.97
C PRO A 80 9.30 20.25 -10.10
N PRO A 81 8.72 21.47 -10.00
CA PRO A 81 8.83 22.46 -11.07
C PRO A 81 10.30 22.81 -11.28
N SER A 82 10.79 22.59 -12.51
CA SER A 82 12.18 22.91 -12.88
C SER A 82 12.44 24.40 -12.67
N THR A 83 13.22 24.72 -11.63
CA THR A 83 13.66 26.08 -11.35
C THR A 83 14.73 26.50 -12.35
N THR A 84 14.30 27.01 -13.51
CA THR A 84 15.18 27.68 -14.47
C THR A 84 15.70 28.98 -13.87
N THR A 85 16.86 28.92 -13.21
CA THR A 85 17.59 30.11 -12.79
C THR A 85 18.15 30.81 -14.01
N THR A 86 17.46 31.83 -14.52
CA THR A 86 17.99 32.73 -15.54
C THR A 86 19.04 33.64 -14.91
N THR A 87 20.30 33.21 -14.93
CA THR A 87 21.42 34.06 -14.54
C THR A 87 21.56 35.19 -15.56
N ILE A 88 21.47 36.44 -15.11
CA ILE A 88 21.76 37.61 -15.95
C ILE A 88 23.28 37.63 -16.18
N PRO A 89 23.76 37.75 -17.43
CA PRO A 89 25.19 37.86 -17.70
C PRO A 89 25.69 39.26 -17.34
N ASP A 90 26.50 39.35 -16.29
CA ASP A 90 27.41 40.49 -16.08
C ASP A 90 28.65 40.33 -16.99
N GLU A 91 29.34 41.43 -17.28
CA GLU A 91 30.44 41.43 -18.24
C GLU A 91 31.73 40.73 -17.75
N SER A 92 32.57 40.33 -18.71
CA SER A 92 33.95 39.83 -18.55
C SER A 92 34.17 38.36 -18.08
N SER A 93 34.04 37.47 -19.08
CA SER A 93 35.17 36.65 -19.57
C SER A 93 35.52 35.29 -18.94
N THR A 94 35.59 34.32 -19.87
CA THR A 94 36.41 33.09 -19.92
C THR A 94 35.75 31.78 -19.46
N THR A 95 35.63 30.86 -20.42
CA THR A 95 35.08 29.51 -20.28
C THR A 95 36.18 28.49 -20.01
N THR A 96 35.88 27.42 -19.27
CA THR A 96 36.60 26.13 -19.37
C THR A 96 35.64 25.09 -19.95
N ILE A 97 36.08 24.38 -20.98
CA ILE A 97 35.21 23.55 -21.84
C ILE A 97 35.48 22.06 -21.59
N ASP A 98 34.42 21.25 -21.59
CA ASP A 98 34.52 19.79 -21.61
C ASP A 98 34.86 19.31 -23.04
N GLY A 99 36.13 18.96 -23.26
CA GLY A 99 36.64 18.41 -24.52
C GLY A 99 37.36 19.39 -25.47
N THR A 100 38.66 19.15 -25.68
CA THR A 100 39.37 19.03 -26.99
C THR A 100 38.79 19.82 -28.18
N SER A 101 39.42 20.84 -28.82
CA SER A 101 40.75 21.49 -28.77
C SER A 101 40.62 22.91 -29.44
N THR A 102 41.58 23.71 -29.95
CA THR A 102 42.99 23.56 -30.42
C THR A 102 43.70 24.93 -30.47
N THR A 103 45.03 24.95 -30.63
CA THR A 103 45.93 26.13 -30.60
C THR A 103 45.97 26.99 -31.88
N THR A 104 46.11 28.31 -31.72
CA THR A 104 46.83 29.27 -32.62
C THR A 104 47.43 30.40 -31.77
N GLU A 105 48.60 30.92 -32.14
CA GLU A 105 49.32 32.01 -31.43
C GLU A 105 48.93 33.43 -31.91
N GLY A 106 49.26 34.46 -31.12
CA GLY A 106 49.34 35.84 -31.63
C GLY A 106 49.45 36.93 -30.55
N GLY A 107 50.58 37.67 -30.54
CA GLY A 107 50.75 38.94 -29.82
C GLY A 107 51.75 38.88 -28.66
#